data_AF-M2M0U0-F1
#
_entry.id   AF-M2M0U0-F1
#
_cell.length_a   1.000
_cell.length_b   1.000
_cell.length_c   1.000
_cell.angle_alpha   90.00
_cell.angle_beta   90.00
_cell.angle_gamma   90.00
#
_symmetry.space_group_name_H-M   'P 1'
#
loop_
_entity.id
_entity.type
_entity.pdbx_description
1 polymer ?
#
loop_
_entity_poly.entity_id
_entity_poly.type
_entity_poly.pdbx_seq_one_letter_code
_entity_poly.pdbx_strand_id
1 'polypeptide(L)'
;MAAVTNHGLFYTEQLTTPLRVAQVVGLTSATFLAGKTFAQSFGTIPAFLKAPAPLLAKQWKTMYDGDVLIAPATSAIGLGVFGYFAYRDPNAWSHHQILYTTASALMAILIPYSTLLLGPINSKLEKKASDLASASLTDAEAESGMSKEESTHGLVDTWGTINFGRAIISGVAALAATWAAVDRLEVVPAVAKVMGGADRMGH
;
A
#
# COMPACT_ATOMS: atom_id res chain seq x y z
N MET A 1 -7.82 -0.42 52.13
CA MET A 1 -7.12 -0.87 50.92
C MET A 1 -8.04 -0.63 49.74
N ALA A 2 -7.63 0.19 48.79
CA ALA A 2 -8.45 0.62 47.67
C ALA A 2 -8.78 -0.55 46.74
N ALA A 3 -10.06 -0.72 46.43
CA ALA A 3 -10.52 -1.58 45.36
C ALA A 3 -10.02 -0.96 44.04
N VAL A 4 -9.20 -1.72 43.30
CA VAL A 4 -8.85 -1.40 41.92
C VAL A 4 -10.12 -1.61 41.09
N THR A 5 -10.91 -0.55 40.93
CA THR A 5 -12.00 -0.54 39.96
C THR A 5 -11.37 -0.42 38.58
N ASN A 6 -11.23 -1.58 37.93
CA ASN A 6 -10.89 -1.68 36.52
C ASN A 6 -12.11 -1.19 35.72
N HIS A 7 -12.28 0.13 35.67
CA HIS A 7 -13.24 0.75 34.78
C HIS A 7 -12.81 0.41 33.35
N GLY A 8 -13.69 -0.23 32.58
CA GLY A 8 -13.47 -0.48 31.16
C GLY A 8 -13.05 0.82 30.46
N LEU A 9 -11.76 0.90 30.15
CA LEU A 9 -11.13 2.03 29.50
C LEU A 9 -11.61 2.08 28.03
N PHE A 10 -12.62 2.91 27.80
CA PHE A 10 -12.82 3.68 26.57
C PHE A 10 -13.55 3.04 25.38
N TYR A 11 -14.89 3.18 25.39
CA TYR A 11 -15.68 3.33 24.15
C TYR A 11 -15.81 4.81 23.73
N THR A 12 -15.21 5.75 24.48
CA THR A 12 -15.49 7.21 24.37
C THR A 12 -14.25 8.12 24.30
N GLU A 13 -13.01 7.58 24.33
CA GLU A 13 -11.82 8.43 24.29
C GLU A 13 -11.52 8.85 22.84
N GLN A 14 -11.76 10.12 22.53
CA GLN A 14 -11.33 10.71 21.26
C GLN A 14 -9.81 10.51 21.11
N LEU A 15 -9.38 9.96 19.97
CA LEU A 15 -7.96 9.87 19.65
C LEU A 15 -7.31 11.24 19.81
N THR A 16 -6.22 11.30 20.57
CA THR A 16 -5.42 12.51 20.70
C THR A 16 -4.93 12.97 19.33
N THR A 17 -4.72 14.27 19.14
CA THR A 17 -4.29 14.83 17.85
C THR A 17 -3.08 14.10 17.25
N PRO A 18 -2.02 13.77 18.02
CA PRO A 18 -0.88 13.02 17.46
C PRO A 18 -1.27 11.62 16.95
N LEU A 19 -2.19 10.93 17.63
CA LEU A 19 -2.66 9.62 17.20
C LEU A 19 -3.52 9.71 15.93
N ARG A 20 -4.35 10.76 15.80
CA ARG A 20 -5.09 11.01 14.55
C ARG A 20 -4.15 11.26 13.38
N VAL A 21 -3.11 12.06 13.59
CA VAL A 21 -2.08 12.31 12.57
C VAL A 21 -1.40 10.99 12.18
N ALA A 22 -0.99 10.17 13.15
CA ALA A 22 -0.40 8.86 12.88
C ALA A 22 -1.35 7.96 12.08
N GLN A 23 -2.64 7.90 12.44
CA GLN A 23 -3.66 7.14 11.72
C GLN A 23 -3.78 7.59 10.27
N VAL A 24 -3.86 8.89 10.01
CA VAL A 24 -3.90 9.47 8.66
C VAL A 24 -2.64 9.13 7.87
N VAL A 25 -1.46 9.18 8.49
CA VAL A 25 -0.19 8.80 7.85
C VAL A 25 -0.17 7.33 7.44
N GLY A 26 -0.62 6.43 8.32
CA GLY A 26 -0.74 4.99 8.01
C GLY A 26 -1.71 4.72 6.86
N LEU A 27 -2.91 5.30 6.91
CA LEU A 27 -3.93 5.17 5.88
C LEU A 27 -3.44 5.72 4.52
N THR A 28 -2.81 6.89 4.54
CA THR A 28 -2.24 7.50 3.34
C THR A 28 -1.14 6.62 2.75
N SER A 29 -0.28 6.04 3.59
CA SER A 29 0.81 5.17 3.14
C SER A 29 0.30 3.90 2.43
N ALA A 30 -0.71 3.22 3.03
CA ALA A 30 -1.32 2.04 2.43
C ALA A 30 -2.06 2.36 1.13
N THR A 31 -2.86 3.44 1.12
CA THR A 31 -3.63 3.86 -0.06
C THR A 31 -2.72 4.34 -1.19
N PHE A 32 -1.68 5.11 -0.88
CA PHE A 32 -0.68 5.55 -1.84
C PHE A 32 0.04 4.36 -2.48
N LEU A 33 0.43 3.36 -1.67
CA LEU A 33 1.07 2.15 -2.18
C LEU A 33 0.14 1.34 -3.09
N ALA A 34 -1.14 1.25 -2.76
CA ALA A 34 -2.14 0.61 -3.61
C ALA A 34 -2.29 1.34 -4.95
N GLY A 35 -2.49 2.65 -4.91
CA GLY A 35 -2.67 3.48 -6.10
C GLY A 35 -1.45 3.48 -7.02
N LYS A 36 -0.24 3.65 -6.47
CA LYS A 36 0.98 3.69 -7.30
C LYS A 36 1.25 2.36 -7.99
N THR A 37 1.07 1.24 -7.28
CA THR A 37 1.36 -0.09 -7.83
C THR A 37 0.30 -0.49 -8.86
N PHE A 38 -0.97 -0.12 -8.62
CA PHE A 38 -2.02 -0.23 -9.62
C PHE A 38 -1.70 0.58 -10.89
N ALA A 39 -1.34 1.85 -10.74
CA ALA A 39 -1.02 2.73 -11.86
C ALA A 39 0.20 2.23 -12.66
N GLN A 40 1.22 1.69 -11.99
CA GLN A 40 2.35 1.03 -12.65
C GLN A 40 1.86 -0.15 -13.51
N SER A 41 1.06 -1.05 -12.95
CA SER A 41 0.62 -2.26 -13.65
C SER A 41 -0.38 -2.00 -14.79
N PHE A 42 -1.30 -1.04 -14.65
CA PHE A 42 -2.37 -0.79 -15.63
C PHE A 42 -2.11 0.40 -16.56
N GLY A 43 -1.26 1.34 -16.16
CA GLY A 43 -0.91 2.51 -16.96
C GLY A 43 0.50 2.38 -17.54
N THR A 44 1.50 2.30 -16.66
CA THR A 44 2.91 2.39 -17.05
C THR A 44 3.38 1.18 -17.86
N ILE A 45 3.13 -0.04 -17.38
CA ILE A 45 3.63 -1.27 -18.01
C ILE A 45 3.06 -1.46 -19.42
N PRO A 46 1.75 -1.34 -19.67
CA PRO A 46 1.21 -1.43 -21.03
C PRO A 46 1.74 -0.34 -21.99
N ALA A 47 2.08 0.84 -21.47
CA ALA A 47 2.72 1.88 -22.27
C ALA A 47 4.17 1.53 -22.62
N PHE A 48 4.92 0.97 -21.66
CA PHE A 48 6.30 0.51 -21.86
C PHE A 48 6.39 -0.61 -22.88
N LEU A 49 5.47 -1.59 -22.85
CA LEU A 49 5.46 -2.75 -23.76
C LEU A 49 5.30 -2.39 -25.26
N LYS A 50 5.10 -1.11 -25.60
CA LYS A 50 5.10 -0.61 -26.98
C LYS A 50 6.49 -0.21 -27.49
N ALA A 51 7.47 -0.10 -26.59
CA ALA A 51 8.83 0.30 -26.92
C ALA A 51 9.65 -0.90 -27.41
N PRO A 52 10.62 -0.71 -28.32
CA PRO A 52 11.60 -1.74 -28.67
C PRO A 52 12.39 -2.20 -27.43
N ALA A 53 12.89 -3.44 -27.43
CA ALA A 53 13.43 -4.09 -26.25
C ALA A 53 14.55 -3.31 -25.52
N PRO A 54 15.52 -2.67 -26.22
CA PRO A 54 16.55 -1.88 -25.53
C PRO A 54 15.98 -0.64 -24.84
N LEU A 55 15.02 0.04 -25.48
CA LEU A 55 14.33 1.19 -24.87
C LEU A 55 13.44 0.76 -23.71
N LEU A 56 12.71 -0.35 -23.85
CA LEU A 56 11.88 -0.94 -22.81
C LEU A 56 12.69 -1.25 -21.55
N ALA A 57 13.83 -1.94 -21.69
CA ALA A 57 14.70 -2.27 -20.56
C ALA A 57 15.19 -1.01 -19.83
N LYS A 58 15.57 0.03 -20.59
CA LYS A 58 16.00 1.32 -20.03
C LYS A 58 14.87 2.04 -19.29
N GLN A 59 13.66 2.08 -19.86
CA GLN A 59 12.49 2.72 -19.24
C GLN A 59 12.09 2.01 -17.94
N TRP A 60 12.02 0.67 -17.98
CA TRP A 60 11.76 -0.12 -16.78
C TRP A 60 12.82 0.12 -15.71
N LYS A 61 14.12 0.08 -16.06
CA LYS A 61 15.20 0.31 -15.09
C LYS A 61 15.14 1.69 -14.46
N THR A 62 14.89 2.72 -15.27
CA THR A 62 14.74 4.11 -14.78
C THR A 62 13.59 4.22 -13.78
N MET A 63 12.44 3.61 -14.08
CA MET A 63 11.29 3.55 -13.17
C MET A 63 11.64 2.79 -11.88
N TYR A 64 12.28 1.62 -12.01
CA TYR A 64 12.61 0.74 -10.89
C TYR A 64 13.61 1.40 -9.91
N ASP A 65 14.70 1.96 -10.42
CA ASP A 65 15.73 2.60 -9.59
C ASP A 65 15.16 3.79 -8.79
N GLY A 66 14.21 4.52 -9.37
CA GLY A 66 13.50 5.61 -8.68
C GLY A 66 12.48 5.15 -7.63
N ASP A 67 12.02 3.90 -7.71
CA ASP A 67 10.88 3.40 -6.91
C ASP A 67 11.25 2.34 -5.86
N VAL A 68 12.43 1.72 -5.99
CA VAL A 68 12.82 0.53 -5.22
C VAL A 68 12.74 0.71 -3.71
N LEU A 69 13.00 1.92 -3.20
CA LEU A 69 12.93 2.23 -1.76
C LEU A 69 11.56 2.75 -1.29
N ILE A 70 10.73 3.28 -2.20
CA ILE A 70 9.43 3.86 -1.84
C ILE A 70 8.49 2.78 -1.32
N ALA A 71 8.49 1.64 -2.00
CA ALA A 71 7.73 0.44 -1.66
C ALA A 71 7.97 -0.05 -0.21
N PRO A 72 9.19 -0.45 0.18
CA PRO A 72 9.46 -0.95 1.53
C PRO A 72 9.26 0.15 2.59
N ALA A 73 9.59 1.41 2.30
CA ALA A 73 9.40 2.51 3.25
C ALA A 73 7.91 2.72 3.59
N THR A 74 7.05 2.78 2.58
CA THR A 74 5.59 2.93 2.78
C THR A 74 4.95 1.72 3.46
N SER A 75 5.41 0.51 3.12
CA SER A 75 5.03 -0.72 3.83
C SER A 75 5.41 -0.67 5.31
N ALA A 76 6.64 -0.26 5.64
CA ALA A 76 7.13 -0.16 7.02
C ALA A 76 6.34 0.86 7.86
N ILE A 77 5.99 2.01 7.27
CA ILE A 77 5.16 3.02 7.92
C ILE A 77 3.77 2.44 8.24
N GLY A 78 3.11 1.83 7.26
CA GLY A 78 1.80 1.21 7.47
C GLY A 78 1.83 0.10 8.52
N LEU A 79 2.82 -0.79 8.46
CA LEU A 79 3.08 -1.83 9.46
C LEU A 79 3.21 -1.23 10.87
N GLY A 80 4.07 -0.23 11.06
CA GLY A 80 4.30 0.38 12.35
C GLY A 80 3.06 1.06 12.92
N VAL A 81 2.36 1.86 12.10
CA VAL A 81 1.14 2.56 12.52
C VAL A 81 0.03 1.57 12.86
N PHE A 82 -0.33 0.66 11.95
CA PHE A 82 -1.44 -0.26 12.19
C PHE A 82 -1.12 -1.26 13.30
N GLY A 83 0.12 -1.73 13.40
CA GLY A 83 0.59 -2.57 14.50
C GLY A 83 0.45 -1.86 15.85
N TYR A 84 0.79 -0.58 15.93
CA TYR A 84 0.61 0.21 17.14
C TYR A 84 -0.88 0.33 17.54
N PHE A 85 -1.76 0.61 16.57
CA PHE A 85 -3.20 0.68 16.84
C PHE A 85 -3.79 -0.65 17.31
N ALA A 86 -3.36 -1.77 16.72
CA ALA A 86 -3.76 -3.11 17.17
C ALA A 86 -3.25 -3.43 18.58
N TYR A 87 -2.00 -3.08 18.89
CA TYR A 87 -1.38 -3.31 20.19
C TYR A 87 -2.02 -2.49 21.32
N ARG A 88 -2.41 -1.23 21.03
CA ARG A 88 -3.04 -0.34 22.01
C ARG A 88 -4.51 -0.68 22.29
N ASP A 89 -5.14 -1.55 21.49
CA ASP A 89 -6.55 -1.87 21.70
C ASP A 89 -6.76 -2.56 23.07
N PRO A 90 -7.61 -2.01 23.96
CA PRO A 90 -7.78 -2.53 25.32
C PRO A 90 -8.53 -3.87 25.34
N ASN A 91 -9.27 -4.18 24.28
CA ASN A 91 -10.12 -5.36 24.21
C ASN A 91 -9.49 -6.37 23.25
N ALA A 92 -8.90 -7.43 23.81
CA ALA A 92 -8.40 -8.54 23.02
C ALA A 92 -9.53 -9.11 22.14
N TRP A 93 -9.23 -9.37 20.88
CA TRP A 93 -10.17 -9.88 19.87
C TRP A 93 -11.32 -8.92 19.52
N SER A 94 -11.19 -7.62 19.85
CA SER A 94 -12.13 -6.64 19.35
C SER A 94 -12.07 -6.55 17.82
N HIS A 95 -13.18 -6.17 17.21
CA HIS A 95 -13.27 -5.96 15.76
C HIS A 95 -12.17 -5.01 15.25
N HIS A 96 -11.93 -3.92 15.98
CA HIS A 96 -10.86 -2.94 15.73
C HIS A 96 -9.47 -3.56 15.77
N GLN A 97 -9.17 -4.33 16.81
CA GLN A 97 -7.88 -5.00 16.95
C GLN A 97 -7.65 -5.97 15.79
N ILE A 98 -8.67 -6.76 15.42
CA ILE A 98 -8.58 -7.72 14.32
C ILE A 98 -8.27 -6.98 13.02
N LEU A 99 -9.04 -5.94 12.68
CA LEU A 99 -8.85 -5.19 11.44
C LEU A 99 -7.48 -4.51 11.36
N TYR A 100 -7.00 -3.88 12.44
CA TYR A 100 -5.66 -3.28 12.46
C TYR A 100 -4.55 -4.33 12.41
N THR A 101 -4.75 -5.49 13.05
CA THR A 101 -3.80 -6.62 12.97
C THR A 101 -3.72 -7.15 11.54
N THR A 102 -4.88 -7.34 10.89
CA THR A 102 -4.95 -7.74 9.48
C THR A 102 -4.25 -6.73 8.58
N ALA A 103 -4.55 -5.44 8.72
CA ALA A 103 -3.91 -4.39 7.94
C ALA A 103 -2.38 -4.38 8.15
N SER A 104 -1.94 -4.49 9.40
CA SER A 104 -0.52 -4.56 9.76
C SER A 104 0.18 -5.76 9.13
N ALA A 105 -0.42 -6.96 9.21
CA ALA A 105 0.10 -8.18 8.63
C ALA A 105 0.20 -8.10 7.09
N LEU A 106 -0.80 -7.50 6.43
CA LEU A 106 -0.78 -7.26 4.99
C LEU A 106 0.28 -6.24 4.58
N MET A 107 0.54 -5.22 5.39
CA MET A 107 1.65 -4.30 5.12
C MET A 107 3.01 -5.00 5.30
N ALA A 108 3.14 -5.89 6.29
CA ALA A 108 4.34 -6.69 6.51
C ALA A 108 4.60 -7.69 5.36
N ILE A 109 3.58 -8.40 4.88
CA ILE A 109 3.75 -9.45 3.85
C ILE A 109 4.22 -8.90 2.50
N LEU A 110 4.02 -7.60 2.23
CA LEU A 110 4.51 -6.95 1.01
C LEU A 110 6.04 -7.04 0.86
N ILE A 111 6.78 -7.10 1.97
CA ILE A 111 8.25 -7.22 1.95
C ILE A 111 8.67 -8.59 1.40
N PRO A 112 8.32 -9.74 2.03
CA PRO A 112 8.66 -11.05 1.48
C PRO A 112 7.98 -11.33 0.14
N TYR A 113 6.78 -10.80 -0.12
CA TYR A 113 6.14 -10.88 -1.44
C TYR A 113 7.05 -10.30 -2.53
N SER A 114 7.58 -9.10 -2.31
CA SER A 114 8.41 -8.40 -3.29
C SER A 114 9.75 -9.11 -3.48
N THR A 115 10.39 -9.55 -2.40
CA THR A 115 11.70 -10.22 -2.50
C THR A 115 11.60 -11.59 -3.17
N LEU A 116 10.57 -12.38 -2.87
CA LEU A 116 10.42 -13.73 -3.40
C LEU A 116 9.89 -13.78 -4.83
N LEU A 117 8.92 -12.91 -5.18
CA LEU A 117 8.26 -12.98 -6.48
C LEU A 117 8.83 -11.99 -7.50
N LEU A 118 9.18 -10.77 -7.08
CA LEU A 118 9.75 -9.76 -7.99
C LEU A 118 11.28 -9.82 -8.04
N GLY A 119 11.95 -10.24 -6.96
CA GLY A 119 13.41 -10.31 -6.89
C GLY A 119 14.07 -11.01 -8.08
N PRO A 120 13.67 -12.26 -8.42
CA PRO A 120 14.25 -12.97 -9.57
C PRO A 120 14.01 -12.26 -10.91
N ILE A 121 12.86 -11.61 -11.08
CA ILE A 121 12.51 -10.89 -12.31
C ILE A 121 13.32 -9.59 -12.40
N ASN A 122 13.47 -8.86 -11.29
CA ASN A 122 14.27 -7.65 -11.22
C ASN A 122 15.72 -7.94 -11.61
N SER A 123 16.33 -9.01 -11.08
CA SER A 123 17.70 -9.39 -11.47
C SER A 123 17.84 -9.68 -12.97
N LYS A 124 16.85 -10.35 -13.57
CA LYS A 124 16.85 -10.63 -15.02
C LYS A 124 16.72 -9.34 -15.84
N LEU A 125 15.82 -8.44 -15.44
CA LEU A 125 15.57 -7.18 -16.14
C LEU A 125 16.74 -6.19 -15.99
N GLU A 126 17.39 -6.15 -14.83
CA GLU A 126 18.63 -5.39 -14.62
C GLU A 126 19.74 -5.90 -15.54
N LYS A 127 19.90 -7.22 -15.65
CA LYS A 127 20.85 -7.83 -16.59
C LYS A 127 20.50 -7.43 -18.03
N LYS A 128 19.23 -7.50 -18.44
CA LYS A 128 18.79 -7.07 -19.77
C LYS A 128 19.08 -5.59 -20.04
N ALA A 129 18.84 -4.72 -19.07
CA ALA A 129 19.17 -3.30 -19.19
C ALA A 129 20.67 -3.05 -19.36
N SER A 130 21.53 -3.87 -18.73
CA SER A 130 22.98 -3.83 -18.91
C SER A 130 23.41 -4.38 -20.27
N ASP A 131 22.92 -5.57 -20.65
CA ASP A 131 23.28 -6.25 -21.90
C ASP A 131 22.87 -5.43 -23.14
N LEU A 132 21.75 -4.71 -23.05
CA LEU A 132 21.21 -3.89 -24.14
C LEU A 132 21.64 -2.42 -24.07
N ALA A 133 22.50 -2.03 -23.11
CA ALA A 133 22.88 -0.63 -22.91
C ALA A 133 23.59 0.01 -24.11
N SER A 134 24.32 -0.80 -24.90
CA SER A 134 25.04 -0.37 -26.10
C SER A 134 24.29 -0.67 -27.40
N ALA A 135 23.15 -1.37 -27.34
CA ALA A 135 22.33 -1.66 -28.51
C ALA A 135 21.62 -0.40 -29.00
N SER A 136 21.28 -0.36 -30.31
CA SER A 136 20.43 0.70 -30.83
C SER A 136 19.06 0.65 -30.14
N LEU A 137 18.56 1.79 -29.66
CA LEU A 137 17.27 1.87 -28.95
C LEU A 137 16.08 1.46 -29.81
N THR A 138 16.25 1.37 -31.13
CA THR A 138 15.23 0.99 -32.10
C THR A 138 15.44 -0.41 -32.68
N ASP A 139 16.34 -1.20 -32.11
CA ASP A 139 16.60 -2.55 -32.57
C ASP A 139 15.44 -3.49 -32.20
N ALA A 140 14.58 -3.76 -33.20
CA ALA A 140 13.45 -4.66 -33.07
C ALA A 140 13.86 -6.15 -33.13
N GLU A 141 15.08 -6.44 -33.59
CA GLU A 141 15.60 -7.82 -33.71
C GLU A 141 16.34 -8.27 -32.43
N ALA A 142 16.50 -7.38 -31.45
CA ALA A 142 17.21 -7.64 -30.19
C ALA A 142 16.64 -8.82 -29.37
N GLU A 143 15.41 -9.24 -29.64
CA GLU A 143 14.76 -10.41 -29.00
C GLU A 143 14.51 -11.57 -29.97
N SER A 144 15.02 -11.51 -31.21
CA SER A 144 14.84 -12.56 -32.20
C SER A 144 15.44 -13.88 -31.72
N GLY A 145 14.66 -14.95 -31.76
CA GLY A 145 15.06 -16.29 -31.30
C GLY A 145 14.99 -16.50 -29.78
N MET A 146 14.55 -15.51 -29.00
CA MET A 146 14.32 -15.66 -27.57
C MET A 146 12.95 -16.25 -27.25
N SER A 147 12.86 -17.03 -26.17
CA SER A 147 11.56 -17.40 -25.58
C SER A 147 10.85 -16.16 -25.03
N LYS A 148 9.50 -16.17 -25.04
CA LYS A 148 8.72 -15.03 -24.54
C LYS A 148 9.05 -14.74 -23.08
N GLU A 149 9.23 -15.78 -22.28
CA GLU A 149 9.50 -15.70 -20.84
C GLU A 149 10.88 -15.12 -20.51
N GLU A 150 11.82 -15.17 -21.45
CA GLU A 150 13.17 -14.62 -21.30
C GLU A 150 13.36 -13.27 -22.00
N SER A 151 12.46 -12.92 -22.92
CA SER A 151 12.42 -11.62 -23.57
C SER A 151 12.21 -10.50 -22.55
N THR A 152 12.73 -9.30 -22.83
CA THR A 152 12.48 -8.11 -22.01
C THR A 152 10.98 -7.84 -21.95
N HIS A 153 10.25 -7.96 -23.07
CA HIS A 153 8.79 -7.80 -23.09
C HIS A 153 8.07 -8.75 -22.13
N GLY A 154 8.35 -10.05 -22.20
CA GLY A 154 7.68 -11.01 -21.32
C GLY A 154 8.07 -10.85 -19.85
N LEU A 155 9.32 -10.48 -19.56
CA LEU A 155 9.76 -10.18 -18.20
C LEU A 155 9.07 -8.93 -17.65
N VAL A 156 8.96 -7.84 -18.42
CA VAL A 156 8.26 -6.62 -18.00
C VAL A 156 6.75 -6.84 -17.83
N ASP A 157 6.14 -7.62 -18.72
CA ASP A 157 4.72 -7.99 -18.63
C ASP A 157 4.44 -8.83 -17.36
N THR A 158 5.29 -9.83 -17.11
CA THR A 158 5.23 -10.65 -15.89
C THR A 158 5.46 -9.79 -14.63
N TRP A 159 6.43 -8.88 -14.68
CA TRP A 159 6.69 -7.93 -13.59
C TRP A 159 5.45 -7.10 -13.29
N GLY A 160 4.79 -6.54 -14.31
CA GLY A 160 3.56 -5.76 -14.14
C GLY A 160 2.43 -6.57 -13.52
N THR A 161 2.27 -7.83 -13.93
CA THR A 161 1.26 -8.75 -13.40
C THR A 161 1.51 -9.07 -11.92
N ILE A 162 2.74 -9.38 -11.53
CA ILE A 162 3.08 -9.66 -10.12
C ILE A 162 3.02 -8.37 -9.29
N ASN A 163 3.44 -7.23 -9.84
CA ASN A 163 3.34 -5.95 -9.13
C ASN A 163 1.88 -5.58 -8.81
N PHE A 164 0.91 -6.00 -9.62
CA PHE A 164 -0.51 -5.78 -9.33
C PHE A 164 -0.96 -6.49 -8.04
N GLY A 165 -0.37 -7.64 -7.69
CA GLY A 165 -0.64 -8.28 -6.41
C GLY A 165 -0.33 -7.37 -5.21
N ARG A 166 0.68 -6.50 -5.32
CA ARG A 166 0.99 -5.50 -4.29
C ARG A 166 -0.12 -4.46 -4.15
N ALA A 167 -0.78 -4.09 -5.26
CA ALA A 167 -1.92 -3.18 -5.25
C ALA A 167 -3.11 -3.79 -4.51
N ILE A 168 -3.39 -5.08 -4.76
CA ILE A 168 -4.46 -5.81 -4.06
C ILE A 168 -4.16 -5.88 -2.56
N ILE A 169 -2.97 -6.36 -2.19
CA ILE A 169 -2.58 -6.55 -0.78
C ILE A 169 -2.66 -5.22 -0.01
N SER A 170 -2.04 -4.15 -0.54
CA SER A 170 -2.08 -2.84 0.11
C SER A 170 -3.46 -2.18 0.07
N GLY A 171 -4.26 -2.43 -0.97
CA GLY A 171 -5.65 -1.98 -1.06
C GLY A 171 -6.53 -2.63 0.01
N VAL A 172 -6.41 -3.94 0.22
CA VAL A 172 -7.13 -4.64 1.29
C VAL A 172 -6.66 -4.16 2.67
N ALA A 173 -5.36 -3.91 2.85
CA ALA A 173 -4.85 -3.31 4.09
C ALA A 173 -5.45 -1.92 4.35
N ALA A 174 -5.53 -1.08 3.32
CA ALA A 174 -6.12 0.26 3.40
C ALA A 174 -7.62 0.19 3.75
N LEU A 175 -8.38 -0.71 3.12
CA LEU A 175 -9.80 -0.92 3.41
C LEU A 175 -10.01 -1.39 4.86
N ALA A 176 -9.25 -2.39 5.32
CA ALA A 176 -9.35 -2.89 6.68
C ALA A 176 -9.02 -1.81 7.73
N ALA A 177 -7.93 -1.06 7.53
CA ALA A 177 -7.54 0.02 8.43
C ALA A 177 -8.54 1.19 8.40
N THR A 178 -9.12 1.49 7.23
CA THR A 178 -10.17 2.51 7.09
C THR A 178 -11.42 2.08 7.84
N TRP A 179 -11.85 0.83 7.67
CA TRP A 179 -12.99 0.27 8.39
C TRP A 179 -12.79 0.38 9.90
N ALA A 180 -11.60 0.00 10.40
CA ALA A 180 -11.28 0.14 11.82
C ALA A 180 -11.29 1.60 12.29
N ALA A 181 -10.90 2.55 11.43
CA ALA A 181 -10.89 3.96 11.78
C ALA A 181 -12.30 4.57 11.85
N VAL A 182 -13.19 4.21 10.92
CA VAL A 182 -14.55 4.76 10.85
C VAL A 182 -15.50 4.12 11.87
N ASP A 183 -15.35 2.82 12.15
CA ASP A 183 -16.17 2.10 13.14
C ASP A 183 -16.04 2.71 14.54
N ARG A 184 -14.87 3.29 14.87
CA ARG A 184 -14.68 4.06 16.12
C ARG A 184 -15.44 5.39 16.17
N LEU A 185 -15.82 5.97 15.03
CA LEU A 185 -16.53 7.25 14.98
C LEU A 185 -18.05 7.07 15.17
N GLU A 186 -18.61 5.94 14.77
CA GLU A 186 -20.05 5.65 14.89
C GLU A 186 -20.50 5.37 16.34
N VAL A 187 -19.56 5.13 17.26
CA VAL A 187 -19.86 4.89 18.69
C VAL A 187 -20.10 6.19 19.48
N VAL A 188 -20.10 7.37 18.83
CA VAL A 188 -20.61 8.60 19.47
C VAL A 188 -22.14 8.53 19.43
N PRO A 189 -22.85 8.40 20.58
CA PRO A 189 -24.30 8.46 20.57
C PRO A 189 -24.72 9.80 19.96
N ALA A 190 -25.74 9.79 19.10
CA ALA A 190 -26.33 10.94 18.43
C ALA A 190 -26.92 11.97 19.41
N VAL A 191 -26.09 12.54 20.27
CA VAL A 191 -26.39 13.59 21.25
C VAL A 191 -25.84 14.94 20.76
N ALA A 192 -25.33 15.00 19.52
CA ALA A 192 -25.28 16.26 18.78
C ALA A 192 -26.72 16.62 18.36
N LYS A 193 -27.50 17.05 19.36
CA LYS A 193 -28.73 17.79 19.18
C LYS A 193 -28.35 18.93 18.23
N VAL A 194 -28.82 18.87 16.99
CA VAL A 194 -28.88 20.04 16.14
C VAL A 194 -29.72 21.04 16.94
N MET A 195 -29.07 21.95 17.66
CA MET A 195 -29.73 23.13 18.18
C MET A 195 -30.15 23.91 16.95
N GLY A 196 -31.35 23.63 16.46
CA GLY A 196 -32.01 24.41 15.45
C GLY A 196 -31.98 25.86 15.91
N GLY A 197 -31.34 26.73 15.14
CA GLY A 197 -31.34 28.17 15.38
C GLY A 197 -32.69 28.84 15.13
N ALA A 198 -33.80 28.14 15.38
CA ALA A 198 -35.16 28.61 15.12
C ALA A 198 -35.68 29.57 16.22
N ASP A 199 -35.12 29.55 17.43
CA ASP A 199 -35.59 30.41 18.53
C ASP A 199 -34.82 31.74 18.64
N ARG A 200 -34.57 32.40 17.50
CA ARG A 200 -33.97 33.76 17.49
C ARG A 200 -34.85 34.86 16.92
N MET A 201 -36.14 34.62 16.64
CA MET A 201 -37.04 35.68 16.15
C MET A 201 -38.50 35.50 16.63
N GLY A 202 -38.94 36.36 17.58
CA GLY A 202 -40.35 36.66 17.92
C GLY A 202 -41.09 35.58 18.74
N HIS A 203 -41.72 35.84 19.88
CA HIS A 203 -42.41 37.02 20.42
C HIS A 203 -42.19 37.17 21.93
#